data_AF-A0A5B7VAC9-F1
#
_entry.id   AF-A0A5B7VAC9-F1
#
_cell.length_a   1.000
_cell.length_b   1.000
_cell.length_c   1.000
_cell.angle_alpha   90.00
_cell.angle_beta   90.00
_cell.angle_gamma   90.00
#
_symmetry.space_group_name_H-M   'P 1'
#
loop_
_entity.id
_entity.type
_entity.pdbx_description
1 polymer ?
#
loop_
_entity_poly.entity_id
_entity_poly.type
_entity_poly.pdbx_seq_one_letter_code
_entity_poly.pdbx_strand_id
1 'polypeptide(L)'
;MLWESDSFEATTKLFGTLVKDLQAPAAGELSYHELEEFIDTRGRVVLRQLFQDHLQLRERREAEAVHRCWPLVRGPEGLVRLRLEWGHERLLATVFVTVSRCA
;
A
#
# COMPACT_ATOMS: atom_id res chain seq x y z
N MET A 1 12.15 10.17 -14.39
CA MET A 1 11.07 10.38 -13.42
C MET A 1 9.86 9.59 -13.91
N LEU A 2 9.84 8.27 -13.70
CA LEU A 2 8.82 7.35 -14.24
C LEU A 2 8.23 6.39 -13.18
N TRP A 3 8.63 6.52 -11.92
CA TRP A 3 8.28 5.55 -10.86
C TRP A 3 7.02 5.90 -10.07
N GLU A 4 6.45 7.10 -10.26
CA GLU A 4 5.19 7.49 -9.59
C GLU A 4 3.97 6.82 -10.22
N SER A 5 3.97 6.61 -11.55
CA SER A 5 2.78 6.19 -12.30
C SER A 5 2.30 4.77 -11.97
N ASP A 6 3.19 3.85 -11.57
CA ASP A 6 2.82 2.45 -11.28
C ASP A 6 2.53 2.18 -9.80
N SER A 7 2.66 3.18 -8.92
CA SER A 7 2.56 2.95 -7.47
C SER A 7 1.18 2.47 -7.01
N PHE A 8 0.14 2.61 -7.85
CA PHE A 8 -1.24 2.19 -7.57
C PHE A 8 -1.81 1.22 -8.62
N GLU A 9 -0.95 0.61 -9.44
CA GLU A 9 -1.40 -0.29 -10.51
C GLU A 9 -2.18 -1.49 -9.94
N ALA A 10 -1.71 -2.05 -8.81
CA ALA A 10 -2.36 -3.17 -8.14
C ALA A 10 -3.76 -2.80 -7.61
N THR A 11 -3.88 -1.65 -6.93
CA THR A 11 -5.18 -1.13 -6.49
C THR A 11 -6.13 -0.89 -7.66
N THR A 12 -5.63 -0.28 -8.75
CA THR A 12 -6.43 0.02 -9.95
C THR A 12 -6.97 -1.26 -10.58
N LYS A 13 -6.14 -2.29 -10.69
CA LYS A 13 -6.55 -3.62 -11.18
C LYS A 13 -7.62 -4.26 -10.29
N LEU A 14 -7.44 -4.24 -8.96
CA LEU A 14 -8.41 -4.82 -8.03
C LEU A 14 -9.75 -4.08 -8.06
N PHE A 15 -9.73 -2.74 -8.09
CA PHE A 15 -10.94 -1.95 -8.22
C PHE A 15 -11.65 -2.22 -9.54
N GLY A 16 -10.90 -2.30 -10.64
CA GLY A 16 -11.45 -2.67 -11.95
C GLY A 16 -12.09 -4.05 -11.95
N THR A 17 -11.51 -5.03 -11.27
CA THR A 17 -12.12 -6.37 -11.08
C THR A 17 -13.42 -6.28 -10.27
N LEU A 18 -13.44 -5.53 -9.17
CA LEU A 18 -14.67 -5.35 -8.38
C LEU A 18 -15.80 -4.71 -9.22
N VAL A 19 -15.48 -3.69 -10.02
CA VAL A 19 -16.47 -3.07 -10.93
C VAL A 19 -16.98 -4.08 -11.96
N LYS A 20 -16.09 -4.90 -12.54
CA LYS A 20 -16.49 -5.95 -13.49
C LYS A 20 -17.41 -6.98 -12.83
N ASP A 21 -17.12 -7.40 -11.60
CA ASP A 21 -17.95 -8.34 -10.87
C ASP A 21 -19.35 -7.75 -10.62
N LEU A 22 -19.43 -6.48 -10.22
CA LEU A 22 -20.71 -5.77 -10.00
C LEU A 22 -21.51 -5.52 -11.28
N GLN A 23 -20.85 -5.48 -12.43
CA GLN A 23 -21.50 -5.37 -13.75
C GLN A 23 -21.93 -6.72 -14.32
N ALA A 24 -21.46 -7.84 -13.76
CA ALA A 24 -21.80 -9.17 -14.25
C ALA A 24 -23.29 -9.49 -13.96
N PRO A 25 -23.97 -10.25 -14.83
CA PRO A 25 -25.37 -10.63 -14.61
C PRO A 25 -25.65 -11.27 -13.24
N ALA A 26 -24.69 -12.06 -12.74
CA ALA A 26 -24.78 -12.70 -11.42
C ALA A 26 -24.95 -11.69 -10.26
N ALA A 27 -24.41 -10.47 -10.37
CA ALA A 27 -24.63 -9.44 -9.36
C ALA A 27 -26.08 -8.95 -9.31
N GLY A 28 -26.82 -9.05 -10.42
CA GLY A 28 -28.25 -8.74 -10.48
C GLY A 28 -29.14 -9.82 -9.85
N GLU A 29 -28.59 -10.99 -9.56
CA GLU A 29 -29.30 -12.08 -8.86
C GLU A 29 -29.15 -11.99 -7.33
N LEU A 30 -28.24 -11.14 -6.84
CA LEU A 30 -28.02 -10.93 -5.41
C LEU A 30 -29.19 -10.15 -4.79
N SER A 31 -29.63 -10.59 -3.63
CA SER A 31 -30.45 -9.75 -2.76
C SER A 31 -29.68 -8.52 -2.30
N TYR A 32 -30.40 -7.52 -1.79
CA TYR A 32 -29.79 -6.29 -1.27
C TYR A 32 -28.71 -6.56 -0.20
N HIS A 33 -28.98 -7.45 0.76
CA HIS A 33 -28.03 -7.80 1.82
C HIS A 33 -26.80 -8.51 1.25
N GLU A 34 -26.99 -9.43 0.30
CA GLU A 34 -25.86 -10.14 -0.34
C GLU A 34 -24.99 -9.18 -1.16
N LEU A 35 -25.60 -8.18 -1.81
CA LEU A 35 -24.86 -7.14 -2.52
C LEU A 35 -24.05 -6.26 -1.54
N GLU A 36 -24.64 -5.87 -0.41
CA GLU A 36 -23.91 -5.15 0.66
C GLU A 36 -22.73 -5.96 1.18
N GLU A 37 -22.94 -7.23 1.53
CA GLU A 37 -21.89 -8.11 2.03
C GLU A 37 -20.78 -8.34 1.00
N PHE A 38 -21.16 -8.48 -0.28
CA PHE A 38 -20.22 -8.61 -1.38
C PHE A 38 -19.35 -7.36 -1.53
N ILE A 39 -19.96 -6.17 -1.56
CA ILE A 39 -19.25 -4.89 -1.66
C ILE A 39 -18.36 -4.67 -0.44
N ASP A 40 -18.85 -4.94 0.76
CA ASP A 40 -18.10 -4.76 2.00
C ASP A 40 -16.88 -5.68 2.06
N THR A 41 -17.05 -6.95 1.69
CA THR A 41 -15.97 -7.94 1.69
C THR A 41 -14.92 -7.63 0.62
N ARG A 42 -15.34 -7.41 -0.63
CA ARG A 42 -14.41 -7.14 -1.74
C ARG A 42 -13.80 -5.75 -1.66
N GLY A 43 -14.58 -4.75 -1.22
CA GLY A 43 -14.13 -3.38 -1.01
C GLY A 43 -13.02 -3.29 0.04
N ARG A 44 -13.11 -4.06 1.13
CA ARG A 44 -12.00 -4.17 2.10
C ARG A 44 -10.70 -4.62 1.45
N VAL A 45 -10.74 -5.56 0.49
CA VAL A 45 -9.52 -5.99 -0.22
C VAL A 45 -8.90 -4.82 -0.99
N VAL A 46 -9.72 -4.02 -1.69
CA VAL A 46 -9.26 -2.82 -2.41
C VAL A 46 -8.64 -1.79 -1.46
N LEU A 47 -9.31 -1.48 -0.35
CA LEU A 47 -8.82 -0.50 0.63
C LEU A 47 -7.49 -0.93 1.27
N ARG A 48 -7.33 -2.24 1.53
CA ARG A 48 -6.07 -2.79 2.06
C ARG A 48 -4.95 -2.67 1.05
N GLN A 49 -5.21 -2.97 -0.22
CA GLN A 49 -4.20 -2.81 -1.27
C GLN A 49 -3.84 -1.33 -1.47
N LEU A 50 -4.82 -0.43 -1.45
CA LEU A 50 -4.58 1.02 -1.55
C LEU A 50 -3.63 1.50 -0.45
N PHE A 51 -3.81 1.01 0.77
CA PHE A 51 -2.90 1.30 1.87
C PHE A 51 -1.50 0.77 1.59
N GLN A 52 -1.39 -0.49 1.16
CA GLN A 52 -0.11 -1.12 0.84
C GLN A 52 0.66 -0.38 -0.27
N ASP A 53 -0.03 -0.02 -1.35
CA ASP A 53 0.51 0.74 -2.47
C ASP A 53 1.08 2.09 -2.00
N HIS A 54 0.37 2.77 -1.09
CA HIS A 54 0.85 4.02 -0.49
C HIS A 54 2.09 3.82 0.37
N LEU A 55 2.17 2.76 1.16
CA LEU A 55 3.35 2.45 1.97
C LEU A 55 4.58 2.16 1.11
N GLN A 56 4.41 1.44 0.01
CA GLN A 56 5.50 1.19 -0.94
C GLN A 56 5.97 2.49 -1.62
N LEU A 57 5.04 3.39 -1.97
CA LEU A 57 5.40 4.71 -2.49
C LEU A 57 6.22 5.51 -1.45
N ARG A 58 5.81 5.44 -0.19
CA ARG A 58 6.49 6.10 0.92
C ARG A 58 7.90 5.55 1.13
N GLU A 59 8.05 4.23 1.15
CA GLU A 59 9.35 3.56 1.26
C GLU A 59 10.31 4.00 0.15
N ARG A 60 9.86 4.04 -1.11
CA ARG A 60 10.66 4.54 -2.24
C ARG A 60 11.09 5.99 -2.05
N ARG A 61 10.16 6.86 -1.63
CA ARG A 61 10.46 8.28 -1.37
C ARG A 61 11.46 8.47 -0.23
N GLU A 62 11.34 7.69 0.82
CA GLU A 62 12.30 7.69 1.94
C GLU A 62 13.68 7.22 1.47
N ALA A 63 13.76 6.14 0.69
CA ALA A 63 15.01 5.65 0.10
C ALA A 63 15.66 6.69 -0.83
N GLU A 64 14.88 7.36 -1.69
CA GLU A 64 15.38 8.44 -2.54
C GLU A 64 15.83 9.67 -1.73
N ALA A 65 15.10 10.03 -0.66
CA ALA A 65 15.47 11.15 0.19
C ALA A 65 16.79 10.87 0.91
N VAL A 66 16.97 9.65 1.42
CA VAL A 66 18.26 9.18 1.96
C VAL A 66 19.36 9.30 0.92
N HIS A 67 19.14 8.81 -0.30
CA HIS A 67 20.14 8.87 -1.37
C HIS A 67 20.51 10.31 -1.75
N ARG A 68 19.52 11.22 -1.80
CA ARG A 68 19.72 12.65 -2.11
C ARG A 68 20.37 13.44 -0.97
N CYS A 69 20.04 13.11 0.28
CA CYS A 69 20.51 13.83 1.46
C CYS A 69 21.77 13.21 2.07
N TRP A 70 22.33 12.14 1.49
CA TRP A 70 23.62 11.59 1.89
C TRP A 70 24.75 12.55 1.48
N PRO A 71 25.63 13.05 2.40
CA PRO A 71 25.83 12.66 3.80
C PRO A 71 25.39 13.72 4.85
N LEU A 72 24.42 14.58 4.55
CA LEU A 72 24.01 15.72 5.38
C LEU A 72 22.64 15.53 6.06
N VAL A 73 22.49 14.48 6.86
CA VAL A 73 21.39 14.44 7.83
C VAL A 73 21.83 15.24 9.06
N ARG A 74 21.31 16.46 9.24
CA ARG A 74 21.53 17.21 10.49
C ARG A 74 20.50 16.81 11.53
N GLY A 75 20.97 16.45 12.72
CA GLY A 75 20.09 16.30 13.88
C GLY A 75 19.50 17.66 14.32
N PRO A 76 18.48 17.68 15.18
CA PRO A 76 17.91 18.91 15.75
C PRO A 76 18.95 19.78 16.47
N GLU A 77 20.04 19.18 16.94
CA GLU A 77 21.23 19.82 17.50
C GLU A 77 22.16 20.49 16.46
N GLY A 78 21.85 20.40 15.16
CA GLY A 78 22.66 20.95 14.07
C GLY A 78 23.92 20.14 13.72
N LEU A 79 24.17 19.02 14.41
CA LEU A 79 25.27 18.11 14.14
C LEU A 79 24.95 17.20 12.94
N VAL A 80 25.93 17.03 12.04
CA VAL A 80 25.83 16.11 10.91
C VAL A 80 25.97 14.68 11.42
N ARG A 81 24.92 13.87 11.27
CA ARG A 81 24.93 12.44 11.57
C ARG A 81 25.33 11.69 10.31
N LEU A 82 26.55 11.12 10.33
CA LEU A 82 27.14 10.35 9.22
C LEU A 82 26.64 8.90 9.13
N ARG A 83 25.88 8.44 10.13
CA ARG A 83 25.30 7.09 10.15
C ARG A 83 23.82 7.15 9.86
N LEU A 84 23.43 6.68 8.67
CA LEU A 84 22.18 5.90 8.59
C LEU A 84 22.40 4.62 9.39
N GLU A 85 21.43 4.25 10.21
CA GLU A 85 21.35 2.86 10.68
C GLU A 85 20.86 2.00 9.52
N TRP A 86 21.80 1.30 8.89
CA TRP A 86 21.50 0.28 7.88
C TRP A 86 20.98 -0.98 8.56
N GLY A 87 19.99 -1.65 7.96
CA GLY A 87 19.43 -2.91 8.47
C GLY A 87 18.17 -2.79 9.34
N HIS A 88 17.63 -1.57 9.54
CA HIS A 88 16.30 -1.38 10.12
C HIS A 88 15.24 -1.32 9.03
N GLU A 89 14.84 -2.48 8.51
CA GLU A 89 13.60 -2.60 7.76
C GLU A 89 12.42 -2.55 8.75
N ARG A 90 11.93 -1.34 9.06
CA ARG A 90 10.52 -1.26 9.43
C ARG A 90 9.75 -1.38 8.12
N LEU A 91 9.43 -2.61 7.74
CA LEU A 91 8.20 -2.81 6.98
C LEU A 91 7.13 -2.03 7.72
N LEU A 92 6.51 -1.06 7.06
CA LEU A 92 5.35 -0.35 7.58
C LEU A 92 4.21 -1.37 7.65
N ALA A 93 4.30 -2.31 8.58
CA ALA A 93 3.36 -3.39 8.75
C ALA A 93 2.10 -2.77 9.33
N THR A 94 1.04 -2.84 8.54
CA THR A 94 -0.28 -2.42 8.98
C THR A 94 -1.05 -3.67 9.30
N VAL A 95 -1.88 -3.64 10.35
CA VAL A 95 -2.66 -4.77 10.91
C VAL A 95 -3.65 -5.39 9.90
N PHE A 96 -3.65 -4.95 8.64
CA PHE A 96 -4.56 -5.38 7.60
C PHE A 96 -4.07 -6.52 6.70
N VAL A 97 -2.83 -7.00 6.84
CA VAL A 97 -2.38 -8.21 6.13
C VAL A 97 -2.69 -9.47 6.92
N THR A 98 -3.19 -10.51 6.24
CA THR A 98 -3.30 -11.86 6.81
C THR A 98 -1.88 -12.40 7.00
N VAL A 99 -1.45 -12.56 8.25
CA VAL A 99 -0.16 -13.18 8.57
C VAL A 99 -0.35 -14.69 8.60
N SER A 100 0.15 -15.42 7.61
CA SER A 100 0.41 -16.85 7.76
C SER A 100 1.58 -17.01 8.74
N ARG A 101 1.32 -17.63 9.89
CA ARG A 101 2.38 -17.98 10.84
C ARG A 101 3.28 -19.05 10.20
N CYS A 102 4.56 -18.75 10.07
CA CYS A 102 5.57 -19.80 9.93
C CYS A 102 5.70 -20.51 11.29
N ALA A 103 5.56 -21.83 11.28
CA ALA A 103 5.90 -22.71 12.39
C ALA A 103 7.43 -22.78 12.58
#